data_AF-A0A3M8H765-F1
#
_entry.id   AF-A0A3M8H765-F1
#
_cell.length_a   1.000
_cell.length_b   1.000
_cell.length_c   1.000
_cell.angle_alpha   90.00
_cell.angle_beta   90.00
_cell.angle_gamma   90.00
#
_symmetry.space_group_name_H-M   'P 1'
#
loop_
_entity.id
_entity.type
_entity.pdbx_description
1 polymer ?
#
loop_
_entity_poly.entity_id
_entity_poly.type
_entity_poly.pdbx_seq_one_letter_code
_entity_poly.pdbx_strand_id
1 'polypeptide(L)' 'MNKERIGQKLTKLRGEETREDVARKIGVSVSAWQMYENGQRIPKDEIKVKIASYFNKSVGEIFYS' A
#
# COMPACT_ATOMS: atom_id res chain seq x y z
N MET A 1 3.15 2.44 -14.76
CA MET A 1 3.27 2.41 -13.29
C MET A 1 4.57 1.72 -12.93
N ASN A 2 5.51 2.43 -12.31
CA ASN A 2 6.74 1.80 -11.80
C ASN A 2 6.41 1.16 -10.43
N LYS A 3 6.44 -0.18 -10.37
CA LYS A 3 6.05 -0.95 -9.18
C LYS A 3 6.99 -0.72 -8.00
N GLU A 4 8.28 -0.51 -8.26
CA GLU A 4 9.29 -0.25 -7.23
C GLU A 4 9.05 1.10 -6.55
N ARG A 5 8.72 2.14 -7.34
CA ARG A 5 8.35 3.45 -6.78
C ARG A 5 7.11 3.39 -5.90
N ILE A 6 6.09 2.65 -6.33
CA ILE A 6 4.87 2.43 -5.54
C ILE A 6 5.21 1.71 -4.24
N GLY A 7 6.01 0.65 -4.29
CA GLY A 7 6.43 -0.10 -3.10
C GLY A 7 7.21 0.76 -2.10
N GLN A 8 8.14 1.57 -2.57
CA GLN A 8 8.86 2.54 -1.74
C GLN A 8 7.91 3.57 -1.12
N LYS A 9 6.90 4.03 -1.87
CA LYS A 9 5.90 4.98 -1.37
C LYS A 9 5.03 4.36 -0.28
N LEU A 10 4.57 3.13 -0.47
CA LEU A 10 3.82 2.39 0.56
C LEU A 10 4.66 2.14 1.81
N THR A 11 5.94 1.81 1.64
CA THR A 11 6.89 1.65 2.77
C THR A 11 7.04 2.96 3.56
N LYS A 12 7.15 4.10 2.85
CA LYS A 12 7.22 5.43 3.49
C LYS A 12 5.90 5.80 4.17
N LEU A 13 4.75 5.46 3.58
CA LEU A 13 3.44 5.72 4.15
C LEU A 13 3.20 4.93 5.43
N ARG A 14 3.64 3.66 5.48
CA ARG A 14 3.57 2.84 6.69
C ARG A 14 4.41 3.44 7.83
N GLY A 15 5.57 4.02 7.52
CA GLY A 15 6.44 4.61 8.53
C GLY A 15 6.83 3.61 9.61
N GLU A 16 6.50 3.93 10.86
CA GLU A 16 6.80 3.11 12.04
C GLU A 16 5.76 2.03 12.33
N GLU A 17 4.58 2.05 11.67
CA GLU A 17 3.58 1.02 11.88
C GLU A 17 4.09 -0.35 11.41
N THR A 18 3.69 -1.41 12.10
CA THR A 18 4.03 -2.77 11.70
C THR A 18 3.27 -3.17 10.43
N ARG A 19 3.81 -4.10 9.64
CA ARG A 19 3.12 -4.60 8.45
C ARG A 19 1.82 -5.31 8.84
N GLU A 20 1.85 -5.99 9.97
CA GLU A 20 0.74 -6.72 10.58
C GLU A 20 -0.43 -5.79 10.90
N ASP A 21 -0.16 -4.65 11.55
CA ASP A 21 -1.20 -3.70 11.92
C ASP A 21 -1.81 -3.00 10.70
N VAL A 22 -0.97 -2.55 9.77
CA VAL A 22 -1.44 -1.91 8.53
C VAL A 22 -2.25 -2.89 7.69
N ALA A 23 -1.77 -4.12 7.50
CA ALA A 23 -2.50 -5.16 6.77
C ALA A 23 -3.85 -5.47 7.43
N ARG A 24 -3.90 -5.58 8.77
CA ARG A 24 -5.14 -5.81 9.53
C ARG A 24 -6.14 -4.66 9.35
N LYS A 25 -5.69 -3.41 9.46
CA LYS A 25 -6.54 -2.21 9.33
C LYS A 25 -7.09 -2.03 7.91
N ILE A 26 -6.29 -2.35 6.89
CA ILE A 26 -6.71 -2.28 5.48
C ILE A 26 -7.56 -3.51 5.10
N GLY A 27 -7.46 -4.62 5.84
CA GLY A 27 -8.18 -5.86 5.57
C GLY A 27 -7.53 -6.69 4.45
N VAL A 28 -6.20 -6.78 4.46
CA VAL A 28 -5.40 -7.63 3.56
C VAL A 28 -4.50 -8.55 4.38
N SER A 29 -3.94 -9.60 3.75
CA SER A 29 -2.92 -10.41 4.42
C SER A 29 -1.60 -9.64 4.53
N VAL A 30 -0.83 -9.95 5.57
CA VAL A 30 0.52 -9.37 5.78
C VAL A 30 1.43 -9.67 4.58
N SER A 31 1.33 -10.88 4.02
CA SER A 31 2.04 -11.27 2.80
C SER A 31 1.68 -10.41 1.60
N ALA A 32 0.39 -10.07 1.42
CA ALA A 32 -0.05 -9.20 0.34
C ALA A 32 0.52 -7.79 0.51
N TRP A 33 0.46 -7.24 1.73
CA TRP A 33 1.06 -5.94 2.05
C TRP A 33 2.57 -5.92 1.76
N GLN A 34 3.30 -6.95 2.18
CA GLN A 34 4.73 -7.09 1.89
C GLN A 34 5.02 -7.16 0.39
N MET A 35 4.22 -7.88 -0.40
CA MET A 35 4.38 -7.92 -1.86
C MET A 35 4.14 -6.56 -2.51
N TYR A 36 3.27 -5.72 -1.92
CA TYR A 36 3.02 -4.36 -2.40
C TYR A 36 4.21 -3.44 -2.08
N GLU A 37 4.73 -3.48 -0.85
CA GLU A 37 5.92 -2.71 -0.45
C GLU A 37 7.16 -3.08 -1.25
N ASN A 38 7.32 -4.35 -1.60
CA ASN A 38 8.44 -4.83 -2.40
C ASN A 38 8.25 -4.59 -3.91
N GLY A 39 7.12 -4.02 -4.35
CA GLY A 39 6.83 -3.80 -5.77
C GLY A 39 6.61 -5.08 -6.59
N GLN A 40 6.50 -6.24 -5.94
CA GLN A 40 6.27 -7.52 -6.60
C GLN A 40 4.83 -7.64 -7.13
N ARG A 41 3.88 -6.99 -6.46
CA ARG A 41 2.46 -7.02 -6.82
C ARG A 41 1.85 -5.62 -6.73
N ILE A 42 0.91 -5.32 -7.63
CA ILE A 42 0.08 -4.11 -7.55
C ILE A 42 -1.25 -4.49 -6.87
N PRO A 43 -1.74 -3.71 -5.88
CA PRO A 43 -3.06 -3.94 -5.29
C PRO A 43 -4.18 -3.81 -6.34
N LYS A 44 -5.27 -4.56 -6.16
CA LYS A 44 -6.51 -4.36 -6.94
C LYS A 44 -7.13 -3.00 -6.62
N ASP A 45 -7.95 -2.45 -7.50
CA ASP A 45 -8.51 -1.10 -7.33
C ASP A 45 -9.31 -0.93 -6.02
N GLU A 46 -10.10 -1.93 -5.62
CA GLU A 46 -10.77 -1.94 -4.32
C GLU A 46 -9.78 -1.78 -3.14
N ILE A 47 -8.64 -2.46 -3.22
CA ILE A 47 -7.59 -2.38 -2.19
C ILE A 47 -6.88 -1.03 -2.28
N LYS A 48 -6.63 -0.51 -3.48
CA LYS A 48 -6.05 0.85 -3.64
C LYS A 48 -6.93 1.89 -2.97
N VAL A 49 -8.25 1.80 -3.11
CA VAL A 49 -9.21 2.69 -2.44
C VAL A 49 -9.11 2.55 -0.92
N LYS A 50 -9.04 1.33 -0.38
CA LYS A 50 -8.86 1.11 1.06
C LYS A 50 -7.54 1.68 1.59
N ILE A 51 -6.44 1.48 0.86
CA ILE A 51 -5.12 2.04 1.20
C ILE A 51 -5.18 3.56 1.19
N ALA A 52 -5.75 4.15 0.15
CA ALA A 52 -5.91 5.59 0.01
C ALA A 52 -6.74 6.18 1.16
N SER A 53 -7.86 5.54 1.49
CA SER A 53 -8.70 5.94 2.63
C SER A 53 -7.97 5.81 3.97
N TYR A 54 -7.20 4.74 4.17
CA TYR A 54 -6.45 4.50 5.40
C TYR A 54 -5.39 5.58 5.66
N PHE A 55 -4.63 5.96 4.62
CA PHE A 55 -3.60 6.98 4.73
C PHE A 55 -4.11 8.41 4.45
N ASN A 56 -5.43 8.60 4.33
CA ASN A 56 -6.08 9.87 4.00
C ASN A 56 -5.47 10.58 2.78
N LYS A 57 -5.23 9.82 1.71
CA LYS A 57 -4.61 10.26 0.45
C LYS A 57 -5.46 9.84 -0.74
N SER A 58 -5.19 10.40 -1.92
CA SER A 58 -5.85 9.95 -3.14
C SER A 58 -5.15 8.72 -3.74
N VAL A 59 -5.91 7.87 -4.43
CA VAL A 59 -5.35 6.74 -5.19
C VAL A 59 -4.34 7.23 -6.23
N GLY A 60 -4.62 8.37 -6.86
CA GLY A 60 -3.71 9.04 -7.79
C GLY A 60 -2.36 9.36 -7.15
N GLU A 61 -2.38 9.98 -5.97
CA GLU A 61 -1.18 10.32 -5.23
C GLU A 61 -0.38 9.08 -4.82
N ILE A 62 -1.01 7.96 -4.48
CA ILE A 62 -0.24 6.77 -4.05
C ILE A 62 0.30 5.97 -5.25
N PHE A 63 -0.49 5.82 -6.31
CA PHE A 63 -0.23 4.82 -7.35
C PHE A 63 0.14 5.41 -8.73
N TYR A 64 -0.12 6.69 -8.98
CA TYR A 64 -0.01 7.30 -10.32
C TYR A 64 0.94 8.52 -10.38
N SER A 65 1.48 8.97 -9.25
CA SER A 65 2.50 10.04 -9.17
C SER A 65 3.94 9.51 -9.20
#